data_AF-A0A2N2DHE4-F1
#
_entry.id   AF-A0A2N2DHE4-F1
#
_cell.length_a   1.000
_cell.length_b   1.000
_cell.length_c   1.000
_cell.angle_alpha   90.00
_cell.angle_beta   90.00
_cell.angle_gamma   90.00
#
_symmetry.space_group_name_H-M   'P 1'
#
loop_
_entity.id
_entity.type
_entity.pdbx_description
1 polymer ?
#
loop_
_entity_poly.entity_id
_entity_poly.type
_entity_poly.pdbx_seq_one_letter_code
_entity_poly.pdbx_strand_id
1 'polypeptide(L)'
;MNAWSFISYILNFTKLRFIDWAAILIYGYPPAGLAQDLFALFLHLVWASFLGIGFAILLPQINSRGYVLKGIGYSWITGFMMYATTTMLRVPYLDEIPFSNVITNFIGATIWGLVTAIILKRLEKTNIQ
;
A
#
# COMPACT_ATOMS: atom_id res chain seq x y z
N MET A 1 3.87 4.33 -0.83
CA MET A 1 3.40 3.97 0.54
C MET A 1 4.54 3.96 1.55
N ASN A 2 5.56 3.09 1.43
CA ASN A 2 6.67 3.00 2.40
C ASN A 2 7.41 4.33 2.64
N ALA A 3 7.80 5.04 1.58
CA ALA A 3 8.48 6.34 1.72
C ALA A 3 7.63 7.38 2.47
N TRP A 4 6.35 7.51 2.08
CA TRP A 4 5.40 8.40 2.76
C TRP A 4 5.23 8.03 4.24
N SER A 5 5.01 6.75 4.53
CA SER A 5 4.85 6.26 5.90
C SER A 5 6.08 6.54 6.77
N PHE A 6 7.28 6.37 6.22
CA PHE A 6 8.52 6.68 6.93
C PHE A 6 8.66 8.17 7.24
N ILE A 7 8.35 9.03 6.27
CA ILE A 7 8.32 10.49 6.47
C ILE A 7 7.29 10.86 7.54
N SER A 8 6.06 10.35 7.45
CA SER A 8 5.01 10.60 8.44
C SER A 8 5.39 10.12 9.84
N TYR A 9 6.18 9.05 9.94
CA TYR A 9 6.65 8.51 11.21
C TYR A 9 7.68 9.43 11.86
N ILE A 10 8.66 9.91 11.08
CA ILE A 10 9.65 10.91 11.55
C ILE A 10 8.96 12.19 12.02
N LEU A 11 7.88 12.60 11.34
CA LEU A 11 7.09 13.76 11.69
C LEU A 11 6.12 13.52 12.87
N ASN A 12 6.15 12.35 13.51
CA ASN A 12 5.24 11.94 14.59
C ASN A 12 3.75 11.99 14.22
N PHE A 13 3.42 11.96 12.93
CA PHE A 13 2.04 11.94 12.46
C PHE A 13 1.45 10.52 12.48
N THR A 14 2.29 9.50 12.39
CA THR A 14 1.90 8.09 12.51
C THR A 14 2.76 7.36 13.54
N LYS A 15 2.16 6.41 14.26
CA LYS A 15 2.87 5.60 15.27
C LYS A 15 3.31 4.23 14.76
N LEU A 16 2.74 3.78 13.65
CA LEU A 16 3.02 2.47 13.05
C LEU A 16 3.43 2.69 11.60
N ARG A 17 4.64 2.24 11.24
CA ARG A 17 5.14 2.31 9.87
C ARG A 17 4.47 1.21 9.04
N PHE A 18 4.42 1.41 7.72
CA PHE A 18 3.90 0.40 6.81
C PHE A 18 4.74 -0.89 6.80
N ILE A 19 6.05 -0.76 7.08
CA ILE A 19 6.95 -1.90 7.28
C ILE A 19 6.59 -2.64 8.57
N ASP A 20 6.23 -1.93 9.64
CA ASP A 20 5.80 -2.56 10.90
C ASP A 20 4.49 -3.33 10.68
N TRP A 21 3.56 -2.78 9.91
CA TRP A 21 2.32 -3.47 9.54
C TRP A 21 2.60 -4.78 8.80
N ALA A 22 3.53 -4.79 7.84
CA ALA A 22 3.93 -6.00 7.14
C ALA A 22 4.64 -7.00 8.08
N ALA A 23 5.56 -6.51 8.91
CA ALA A 23 6.27 -7.34 9.88
C ALA A 23 5.32 -8.03 10.86
N ILE A 24 4.31 -7.32 11.37
CA ILE A 24 3.30 -7.91 12.28
C ILE A 24 2.52 -9.02 11.57
N LEU A 25 2.16 -8.86 10.29
CA LEU A 25 1.46 -9.91 9.56
C LEU A 25 2.32 -11.14 9.27
N ILE A 26 3.62 -10.97 9.09
CA ILE A 26 4.55 -12.05 8.75
C ILE A 26 5.03 -12.78 10.01
N TYR A 27 5.41 -12.01 11.04
CA TYR A 27 6.05 -12.54 12.25
C TYR A 27 5.09 -12.69 13.43
N GLY A 28 3.95 -11.99 13.42
CA GLY A 28 3.02 -11.92 14.55
C GLY A 28 3.40 -10.90 15.63
N TYR A 29 4.50 -10.16 15.44
CA TYR A 29 4.98 -9.14 16.38
C TYR A 29 5.74 -8.02 15.64
N PRO A 30 5.93 -6.84 16.25
CA PRO A 30 6.66 -5.72 15.66
C PRO A 30 8.13 -6.08 15.38
N PRO A 31 8.76 -5.52 14.33
CA PRO A 31 10.12 -5.90 13.97
C PRO A 31 11.13 -5.50 15.06
N ALA A 32 12.03 -6.42 15.41
CA ALA A 32 13.00 -6.27 16.50
C ALA A 32 14.39 -5.81 16.03
N GLY A 33 14.59 -5.57 14.73
CA GLY A 33 15.87 -5.11 14.19
C GLY A 33 15.93 -5.01 12.67
N LEU A 34 17.06 -4.51 12.16
CA LEU A 34 17.25 -4.17 10.75
C LEU A 34 16.99 -5.34 9.79
N ALA A 35 17.43 -6.55 10.13
CA ALA A 35 17.22 -7.72 9.27
C ALA A 35 15.72 -8.06 9.11
N GLN A 36 14.94 -7.95 10.18
CA GLN A 36 13.50 -8.18 10.14
C GLN A 36 12.79 -7.08 9.36
N ASP A 37 13.22 -5.82 9.52
CA ASP A 37 12.72 -4.67 8.74
C ASP A 37 12.96 -4.86 7.24
N LEU A 38 14.17 -5.27 6.84
CA LEU A 38 14.53 -5.50 5.44
C LEU A 38 13.71 -6.65 4.83
N PHE A 39 13.53 -7.74 5.56
CA PHE A 39 12.74 -8.87 5.07
C PHE A 39 11.24 -8.56 4.99
N ALA A 40 10.69 -7.85 5.97
CA ALA A 40 9.31 -7.36 5.94
C ALA A 40 9.09 -6.38 4.78
N LEU A 41 10.04 -5.46 4.54
CA LEU A 41 10.03 -4.56 3.40
C LEU A 41 10.04 -5.32 2.07
N PHE A 42 10.89 -6.33 1.93
CA PHE A 42 10.95 -7.17 0.73
C PHE A 42 9.60 -7.85 0.44
N LEU A 43 9.02 -8.54 1.43
CA LEU A 43 7.73 -9.20 1.26
C LEU A 43 6.60 -8.21 1.00
N HIS A 44 6.64 -7.04 1.63
CA HIS A 44 5.71 -5.96 1.34
C HIS A 44 5.83 -5.45 -0.11
N LEU A 45 7.04 -5.38 -0.67
CA LEU A 45 7.23 -5.03 -2.09
C LEU A 45 6.65 -6.10 -3.01
N VAL A 46 6.84 -7.39 -2.70
CA VAL A 46 6.22 -8.49 -3.44
C VAL A 46 4.69 -8.36 -3.42
N TRP A 47 4.10 -8.06 -2.26
CA TRP A 47 2.68 -7.79 -2.13
C TRP A 47 2.22 -6.58 -2.96
N ALA A 48 2.95 -5.47 -2.91
CA ALA A 48 2.65 -4.29 -3.71
C ALA A 48 2.72 -4.58 -5.23
N SER A 49 3.68 -5.41 -5.66
CA SER A 49 3.79 -5.88 -7.05
C SER A 49 2.59 -6.73 -7.45
N PHE A 50 2.12 -7.63 -6.58
CA PHE A 50 0.91 -8.43 -6.80
C PHE A 50 -0.32 -7.53 -7.05
N LEU A 51 -0.53 -6.51 -6.21
CA LEU A 51 -1.59 -5.52 -6.44
C LEU A 51 -1.40 -4.74 -7.75
N GLY A 52 -0.16 -4.40 -8.09
CA GLY A 52 0.18 -3.75 -9.35
C GLY A 52 -0.19 -4.59 -10.58
N ILE A 53 0.07 -5.91 -10.53
CA ILE A 53 -0.32 -6.86 -11.58
C ILE A 53 -1.85 -6.89 -11.71
N GLY A 54 -2.57 -7.00 -10.59
CA GLY A 54 -4.03 -6.96 -10.59
C GLY A 54 -4.58 -5.69 -11.23
N PHE A 55 -4.02 -4.53 -10.89
CA PHE A 55 -4.40 -3.27 -11.51
C PHE A 55 -4.06 -3.22 -13.01
N ALA A 56 -2.90 -3.73 -13.42
CA ALA A 56 -2.49 -3.78 -14.83
C ALA A 56 -3.40 -4.67 -15.69
N ILE A 57 -3.93 -5.77 -15.14
CA ILE A 57 -4.91 -6.63 -15.83
C ILE A 57 -6.27 -5.94 -15.96
N LEU A 58 -6.68 -5.15 -14.96
CA LEU A 58 -7.95 -4.43 -14.95
C LEU A 58 -7.94 -3.17 -15.85
N LEU A 59 -6.77 -2.55 -16.04
CA LEU A 59 -6.62 -1.26 -16.74
C LEU A 59 -7.13 -1.28 -18.21
N PRO A 60 -6.83 -2.28 -19.05
CA PRO A 60 -7.29 -2.34 -20.44
C PRO A 60 -8.80 -2.54 -20.57
N GLN A 61 -9.44 -3.13 -19.55
CA GLN A 61 -10.87 -3.47 -19.58
C GLN A 61 -11.77 -2.24 -19.38
N ILE A 62 -11.22 -1.09 -18.97
CA ILE A 62 -11.99 0.10 -18.64
C ILE A 62 -11.42 1.28 -19.42
N ASN A 63 -12.11 1.70 -20.49
CA ASN A 63 -11.84 2.86 -21.37
C ASN A 63 -10.89 3.94 -20.81
N SER A 64 -9.96 4.45 -21.64
CA SER A 64 -8.84 5.34 -21.28
C SER A 64 -9.17 6.62 -20.48
N ARG A 65 -10.45 7.01 -20.39
CA ARG A 65 -10.90 8.15 -19.59
C ARG A 65 -10.84 7.81 -18.09
N GLY A 66 -10.23 8.71 -17.31
CA GLY A 66 -10.21 8.63 -15.84
C GLY A 66 -9.28 7.59 -15.22
N TYR A 67 -8.23 7.13 -15.93
CA TYR A 67 -7.30 6.10 -15.41
C TYR A 67 -6.63 6.46 -14.07
N VAL A 68 -6.36 7.74 -13.81
CA VAL A 68 -5.83 8.21 -12.51
C VAL A 68 -6.85 7.99 -11.40
N LEU A 69 -8.11 8.37 -11.61
CA LEU A 69 -9.17 8.17 -10.63
C LEU A 69 -9.40 6.68 -10.34
N LYS A 70 -9.28 5.83 -11.38
CA LYS A 70 -9.33 4.36 -11.22
C LYS A 70 -8.17 3.84 -10.38
N GLY A 71 -6.95 4.34 -10.60
CA GLY A 71 -5.79 3.99 -9.77
C GLY A 71 -5.98 4.36 -8.30
N ILE A 72 -6.48 5.57 -8.04
CA ILE A 72 -6.81 6.01 -6.69
C ILE A 72 -7.90 5.12 -6.07
N GLY A 73 -9.01 4.91 -6.79
CA GLY A 73 -10.11 4.06 -6.31
C GLY A 73 -9.68 2.62 -6.03
N TYR A 74 -8.89 2.01 -6.92
CA TYR A 74 -8.32 0.68 -6.72
C TYR A 74 -7.46 0.63 -5.45
N SER A 75 -6.58 1.62 -5.26
CA SER A 75 -5.72 1.69 -4.08
C SER A 75 -6.50 1.90 -2.77
N TRP A 76 -7.60 2.66 -2.80
CA TRP A 76 -8.45 2.87 -1.63
C TRP A 76 -9.24 1.63 -1.26
N ILE A 77 -9.84 0.94 -2.25
CA ILE A 77 -10.61 -0.28 -2.01
C ILE A 77 -9.69 -1.38 -1.49
N THR A 78 -8.57 -1.63 -2.16
CA THR A 78 -7.59 -2.63 -1.70
C THR A 78 -7.01 -2.28 -0.33
N GLY A 79 -6.67 -1.01 -0.11
CA GLY A 79 -6.26 -0.48 1.19
C GLY A 79 -7.28 -0.76 2.29
N PHE A 80 -8.53 -0.37 2.06
CA PHE A 80 -9.64 -0.61 2.98
C PHE A 80 -9.80 -2.09 3.28
N MET A 81 -9.81 -2.95 2.27
CA MET A 81 -9.96 -4.41 2.45
C MET A 81 -8.82 -4.99 3.30
N MET A 82 -7.58 -4.53 3.11
CA MET A 82 -6.44 -4.97 3.92
C MET A 82 -6.65 -4.61 5.40
N TYR A 83 -6.96 -3.34 5.70
CA TYR A 83 -7.17 -2.90 7.10
C TYR A 83 -8.43 -3.50 7.73
N ALA A 84 -9.53 -3.58 6.99
CA ALA A 84 -10.75 -4.22 7.45
C ALA A 84 -10.50 -5.69 7.80
N THR A 85 -9.73 -6.41 6.98
CA THR A 85 -9.38 -7.81 7.26
C THR A 85 -8.58 -7.95 8.55
N THR A 86 -7.56 -7.12 8.77
CA THR A 86 -6.75 -7.19 10.00
C THR A 86 -7.55 -6.85 11.25
N THR A 87 -8.46 -5.88 11.16
CA THR A 87 -9.36 -5.51 12.27
C THR A 87 -10.40 -6.59 12.54
N MET A 88 -11.04 -7.15 11.51
CA MET A 88 -12.06 -8.20 11.66
C MET A 88 -11.49 -9.49 12.23
N LEU A 89 -10.28 -9.85 11.82
CA LEU A 89 -9.57 -11.02 12.33
C LEU A 89 -8.91 -10.77 13.70
N ARG A 90 -9.02 -9.56 14.26
CA ARG A 90 -8.39 -9.15 15.52
C ARG A 90 -6.91 -9.48 15.56
N VAL A 91 -6.20 -9.16 14.47
CA VAL A 91 -4.76 -9.38 14.40
C VAL A 91 -4.09 -8.55 15.48
N PRO A 92 -3.30 -9.15 16.39
CA PRO A 92 -2.62 -8.41 17.46
C PRO A 92 -1.87 -7.20 16.90
N TYR A 93 -1.91 -6.07 17.61
CA TYR A 93 -1.28 -4.80 17.23
C TYR A 93 -1.92 -4.07 16.03
N LEU A 94 -2.86 -4.69 15.32
CA LEU A 94 -3.52 -4.15 14.11
C LEU A 94 -5.05 -4.13 14.22
N ASP A 95 -5.58 -4.56 15.36
CA ASP A 95 -7.01 -4.56 15.68
C ASP A 95 -7.53 -3.15 16.01
N GLU A 96 -6.67 -2.31 16.59
CA GLU A 96 -6.95 -0.89 16.83
C GLU A 96 -5.87 0.00 16.21
N ILE A 97 -6.24 0.74 15.16
CA ILE A 97 -5.33 1.63 14.44
C ILE A 97 -5.76 3.09 14.70
N PRO A 98 -4.87 3.96 15.22
CA PRO A 98 -5.21 5.37 15.45
C PRO A 98 -5.69 6.07 14.18
N PHE A 99 -6.58 7.06 14.34
CA PHE A 99 -7.08 7.84 13.21
C PHE A 99 -5.95 8.50 12.38
N SER A 100 -4.88 8.95 13.03
CA SER A 100 -3.74 9.55 12.34
C SER A 100 -3.00 8.55 11.42
N ASN A 101 -2.94 7.29 11.84
CA ASN A 101 -2.46 6.18 11.02
C ASN A 101 -3.37 5.91 9.82
N VAL A 102 -4.69 5.91 10.03
CA VAL A 102 -5.68 5.75 8.95
C VAL A 102 -5.50 6.83 7.89
N ILE A 103 -5.37 8.10 8.29
CA ILE A 103 -5.13 9.23 7.36
C ILE A 103 -3.79 9.09 6.64
N THR A 104 -2.73 8.71 7.36
CA THR A 104 -1.41 8.46 6.76
C THR A 104 -1.48 7.39 5.68
N ASN A 105 -2.17 6.29 5.96
CA ASN A 105 -2.33 5.17 5.05
C ASN A 105 -3.18 5.53 3.84
N PHE A 106 -4.23 6.35 4.05
CA PHE A 106 -5.08 6.86 2.98
C PHE A 106 -4.32 7.78 2.01
N ILE A 107 -3.51 8.70 2.53
CA ILE A 107 -2.62 9.53 1.70
C ILE A 107 -1.60 8.65 0.97
N GLY A 108 -1.00 7.68 1.68
CA GLY A 108 -0.08 6.72 1.10
C GLY A 108 -0.70 5.91 -0.05
N ALA A 109 -1.94 5.45 0.11
CA ALA A 109 -2.70 4.72 -0.90
C ALA A 109 -2.95 5.60 -2.12
N THR A 110 -3.39 6.84 -1.89
CA THR A 110 -3.61 7.84 -2.95
C THR A 110 -2.35 8.07 -3.78
N ILE A 111 -1.20 8.27 -3.12
CA ILE A 111 0.09 8.43 -3.78
C ILE A 111 0.43 7.19 -4.61
N TRP A 112 0.28 5.99 -4.04
CA TRP A 112 0.60 4.75 -4.74
C TRP A 112 -0.32 4.48 -5.93
N GLY A 113 -1.63 4.69 -5.79
CA GLY A 113 -2.60 4.51 -6.87
C GLY A 113 -2.37 5.49 -8.03
N LEU A 114 -2.09 6.75 -7.71
CA LEU A 114 -1.74 7.77 -8.71
C LEU A 114 -0.45 7.42 -9.46
N VAL A 115 0.62 7.08 -8.72
CA VAL A 115 1.93 6.77 -9.33
C VAL A 115 1.83 5.51 -10.20
N THR A 116 1.16 4.46 -9.70
CA THR A 116 0.97 3.19 -10.44
C THR A 116 0.20 3.41 -11.73
N ALA A 117 -0.90 4.17 -11.68
CA ALA A 117 -1.69 4.50 -12.86
C ALA A 117 -0.90 5.29 -13.92
N ILE A 118 -0.10 6.27 -13.50
CA ILE A 118 0.75 7.07 -14.41
C ILE A 118 1.84 6.20 -15.03
N ILE A 119 2.55 5.40 -14.23
CA ILE A 119 3.66 4.56 -14.71
C ILE A 119 3.14 3.53 -15.71
N LEU A 120 2.09 2.79 -15.37
CA LEU A 120 1.54 1.78 -16.28
C LEU A 120 1.04 2.39 -17.59
N LYS A 121 0.39 3.56 -17.52
CA LYS A 121 -0.05 4.23 -18.74
C LYS A 121 1.12 4.68 -19.62
N ARG A 122 2.26 5.04 -19.02
CA ARG A 122 3.48 5.37 -19.78
C ARG A 122 4.10 4.12 -20.42
N LEU A 123 4.21 3.03 -19.67
CA LEU A 123 4.75 1.76 -20.18
C LEU A 123 3.90 1.19 -21.33
N GLU A 124 2.58 1.27 -21.23
CA GLU A 124 1.66 0.85 -22.30
C GLU A 124 1.91 1.63 -23.60
N LYS A 125 2.12 2.95 -23.51
CA LYS A 125 2.42 3.79 -24.69
C LYS A 125 3.76 3.44 -25.33
N THR A 126 4.75 3.01 -24.54
CA THR A 126 6.07 2.63 -25.05
C THR A 126 6.03 1.29 -25.80
N ASN A 127 5.15 0.36 -25.41
CA ASN A 127 5.00 -0.95 -26.07
C ASN A 127 4.20 -0.92 -27.39
N ILE A 128 3.68 0.24 -27.80
CA ILE A 128 2.92 0.42 -29.06
C ILE A 128 3.78 1.15 -30.14
N GLN A 129 5.10 1.22 -29.95
CA GLN A 129 6.07 1.67 -30.97
C GLN A 129 6.77 0.48 -31.61
#